data_AF-A0A7V5CYN0-F1
#
_entry.id   AF-A0A7V5CYN0-F1
#
_cell.length_a   1.000
_cell.length_b   1.000
_cell.length_c   1.000
_cell.angle_alpha   90.00
_cell.angle_beta   90.00
_cell.angle_gamma   90.00
#
_symmetry.space_group_name_H-M   'P 1'
#
loop_
_entity.id
_entity.type
_entity.pdbx_description
1 polymer ?
#
loop_
_entity_poly.entity_id
_entity_poly.type
_entity_poly.pdbx_seq_one_letter_code
_entity_poly.pdbx_strand_id
1 'polypeptide(L)'
;MNRTRTPMCKRTAQTANYYHWAARPVRLRRMSYVQAGDTKPNGLWFDIDEEWKHWCERVRFRLETFRYRHEVKILDDSRILFLPSAEDIDAFTETYGRDFSSRLRIIQDPADVEAFSRAYGRDLWAEIRRQFASFILWQEVAERYSGIIVAPYCRARSHTYLWYYGWHCASGCIWDTSIIHLGKPRRIAVA
;
A
#
# COMPACT_ATOMS: atom_id res chain seq x y z
N MET A 1 -15.00 -38.21 6.26
CA MET A 1 -14.17 -37.76 5.13
C MET A 1 -13.39 -36.53 5.57
N ASN A 2 -12.14 -36.73 5.97
CA ASN A 2 -11.23 -35.66 6.39
C ASN A 2 -10.72 -34.89 5.17
N ARG A 3 -11.08 -33.61 5.04
CA ARG A 3 -10.39 -32.69 4.13
C ARG A 3 -9.12 -32.20 4.81
N THR A 4 -8.03 -32.91 4.55
CA THR A 4 -6.67 -32.45 4.83
C THR A 4 -6.46 -31.11 4.14
N ARG A 5 -6.23 -30.05 4.93
CA ARG A 5 -5.75 -28.76 4.42
C ARG A 5 -4.40 -29.00 3.76
N THR A 6 -4.35 -28.84 2.45
CA THR A 6 -3.10 -28.78 1.69
C THR A 6 -2.26 -27.62 2.25
N PRO A 7 -0.98 -27.84 2.59
CA PRO A 7 -0.14 -26.75 3.06
C PRO A 7 0.00 -25.72 1.94
N MET A 8 -0.27 -24.46 2.29
CA MET A 8 0.03 -23.30 1.45
C MET A 8 1.43 -23.44 0.88
N CYS A 9 1.52 -23.43 -0.44
CA CYS A 9 2.77 -23.50 -1.19
C CYS A 9 3.71 -22.40 -0.67
N LYS A 10 4.74 -22.78 0.09
CA LYS A 10 5.89 -21.92 0.39
C LYS A 10 6.61 -21.66 -0.93
N ARG A 11 6.17 -20.67 -1.71
CA ARG A 11 6.97 -20.17 -2.81
C ARG A 11 8.17 -19.44 -2.22
N THR A 12 9.33 -19.92 -2.61
CA THR A 12 10.67 -19.38 -2.40
C THR A 12 10.66 -17.85 -2.41
N ALA A 13 11.13 -17.23 -1.33
CA ALA A 13 11.46 -15.82 -1.29
C ALA A 13 12.46 -15.53 -2.41
N GLN A 14 11.95 -15.00 -3.51
CA GLN A 14 12.75 -14.38 -4.55
C GLN A 14 13.51 -13.22 -3.88
N THR A 15 14.81 -13.12 -4.15
CA THR A 15 15.79 -12.18 -3.58
C THR A 15 15.50 -10.74 -3.98
N ALA A 16 14.36 -10.19 -3.57
CA ALA A 16 14.01 -8.80 -3.80
C ALA A 16 14.92 -7.91 -2.95
N ASN A 17 15.41 -6.83 -3.54
CA ASN A 17 16.18 -5.83 -2.83
C ASN A 17 15.25 -4.75 -2.29
N TYR A 18 15.45 -4.37 -1.03
CA TYR A 18 14.64 -3.35 -0.39
C TYR A 18 15.46 -2.09 -0.13
N TYR A 19 14.94 -0.94 -0.58
CA TYR A 19 15.65 0.33 -0.46
C TYR A 19 14.78 1.44 0.15
N HIS A 20 15.33 2.17 1.12
CA HIS A 20 14.75 3.41 1.56
C HIS A 20 15.53 4.58 0.96
N TRP A 21 14.82 5.44 0.22
CA TRP A 21 15.36 6.63 -0.43
C TRP A 21 15.09 7.87 0.42
N ALA A 22 16.10 8.73 0.59
CA ALA A 22 15.98 9.93 1.38
C ALA A 22 16.89 11.07 0.90
N ALA A 23 16.42 12.32 1.07
CA ALA A 23 17.19 13.52 0.74
C ALA A 23 18.42 13.72 1.65
N ARG A 24 18.41 13.10 2.84
CA ARG A 24 19.47 13.15 3.86
C ARG A 24 19.62 11.76 4.50
N PRO A 25 20.78 11.42 5.09
CA PRO A 25 20.94 10.16 5.82
C PRO A 25 19.90 10.00 6.93
N VAL A 26 19.28 8.82 6.99
CA VAL A 26 18.27 8.49 8.00
C VAL A 26 18.88 7.58 9.07
N ARG A 27 18.61 7.90 10.33
CA ARG A 27 18.86 7.01 11.47
C ARG A 27 17.52 6.46 11.95
N LEU A 28 17.30 5.17 11.72
CA LEU A 28 16.07 4.50 12.15
C LEU A 28 16.02 4.43 13.69
N ARG A 29 14.91 4.89 14.27
CA ARG A 29 14.59 4.70 15.68
C ARG A 29 13.67 3.49 15.82
N ARG A 30 13.82 2.72 16.90
CA ARG A 30 12.84 1.70 17.29
C ARG A 30 11.57 2.39 17.79
N MET A 31 10.46 2.19 17.10
CA MET A 31 9.16 2.77 17.41
C MET A 31 8.05 2.07 16.62
N SER A 32 6.81 2.30 17.05
CA SER A 32 5.61 1.88 16.33
C SER A 32 4.81 3.11 15.86
N TYR A 33 4.39 3.10 14.60
CA TYR A 33 3.54 4.13 14.01
C TYR A 33 2.07 3.80 14.26
N VAL A 34 1.33 4.76 14.79
CA VAL A 34 -0.11 4.64 14.99
C VAL A 34 -0.81 4.71 13.64
N GLN A 35 -1.72 3.77 13.39
CA GLN A 35 -2.59 3.80 12.23
C GLN A 35 -3.88 4.52 12.61
N ALA A 36 -4.11 5.72 12.07
CA ALA A 36 -5.27 6.55 12.43
C ALA A 36 -5.84 7.28 11.20
N GLY A 37 -6.90 6.73 10.61
CA GLY A 37 -7.76 7.46 9.66
C GLY A 37 -7.17 7.79 8.28
N ASP A 38 -5.90 7.45 8.03
CA ASP A 38 -5.24 7.71 6.75
C ASP A 38 -5.64 6.68 5.67
N THR A 39 -5.64 7.13 4.41
CA THR A 39 -5.91 6.28 3.24
C THR A 39 -4.81 5.24 3.00
N LYS A 40 -3.59 5.54 3.45
CA LYS A 40 -2.41 4.68 3.37
C LYS A 40 -1.88 4.39 4.77
N PRO A 41 -1.16 3.28 4.96
CA PRO A 41 -0.57 3.00 6.27
C PRO A 41 0.53 4.01 6.59
N ASN A 42 0.59 4.40 7.85
CA ASN A 42 1.66 5.20 8.41
C ASN A 42 2.85 4.30 8.73
N GLY A 43 4.04 4.65 8.25
CA GLY A 43 5.23 3.85 8.52
C GLY A 43 6.45 4.27 7.72
N LEU A 44 7.51 3.49 7.86
CA LEU A 44 8.68 3.59 6.99
C LEU A 44 8.35 2.90 5.66
N TRP A 45 8.22 3.72 4.62
CA TRP A 45 8.05 3.25 3.25
C TRP A 45 9.40 2.91 2.61
N PHE A 46 9.42 1.82 1.84
CA PHE A 46 10.59 1.38 1.10
C PHE A 46 10.22 0.83 -0.27
N ASP A 47 11.16 1.02 -1.18
CA ASP A 47 11.20 0.57 -2.55
C ASP A 47 11.57 -0.91 -2.64
N ILE A 48 11.06 -1.60 -3.65
CA ILE A 48 11.35 -2.99 -3.97
C ILE A 48 11.93 -3.00 -5.38
N ASP A 49 13.20 -3.40 -5.51
CA ASP A 49 13.92 -3.49 -6.78
C ASP A 49 13.92 -2.19 -7.63
N GLU A 50 13.98 -1.04 -6.96
CA GLU A 50 14.02 0.31 -7.58
C GLU A 50 12.75 0.72 -8.35
N GLU A 51 11.66 -0.04 -8.22
CA GLU A 51 10.36 0.23 -8.84
C GLU A 51 9.81 1.62 -8.45
N TRP A 52 9.95 2.04 -7.19
CA TRP A 52 9.50 3.36 -6.75
C TRP A 52 10.35 4.48 -7.34
N LYS A 53 11.67 4.31 -7.34
CA LYS A 53 12.58 5.25 -8.00
C LYS A 53 12.24 5.41 -9.48
N HIS A 54 12.10 4.31 -10.21
CA HIS A 54 11.78 4.33 -11.64
C HIS A 54 10.42 4.95 -11.94
N TRP A 55 9.42 4.70 -11.07
CA TRP A 55 8.14 5.38 -11.19
C TRP A 55 8.30 6.89 -11.03
N CYS A 56 9.00 7.35 -9.99
CA CYS A 56 9.24 8.76 -9.73
C CYS A 56 10.00 9.46 -10.86
N GLU A 57 11.04 8.83 -11.41
CA GLU A 57 11.80 9.34 -12.56
C GLU A 57 10.90 9.54 -13.79
N ARG A 58 10.04 8.57 -14.07
CA ARG A 58 9.13 8.60 -15.22
C ARG A 58 8.09 9.71 -15.11
N VAL A 59 7.56 9.95 -13.91
CA VAL A 59 6.51 10.97 -13.68
C VAL A 59 7.07 12.30 -13.14
N ARG A 60 8.40 12.44 -13.03
CA ARG A 60 9.09 13.60 -12.44
C ARG A 60 8.58 13.97 -11.04
N PHE A 61 8.39 12.97 -10.19
CA PHE A 61 7.87 13.15 -8.84
C PHE A 61 8.99 13.09 -7.80
N ARG A 62 9.14 14.13 -6.97
CA ARG A 62 10.04 14.19 -5.81
C ARG A 62 11.47 13.70 -6.04
N LEU A 63 12.05 14.03 -7.20
CA LEU A 63 13.39 13.56 -7.61
C LEU A 63 14.49 14.00 -6.62
N GLU A 64 14.28 15.11 -5.91
CA GLU A 64 15.18 15.63 -4.89
C GLU A 64 15.37 14.69 -3.70
N THR A 65 14.50 13.69 -3.53
CA THR A 65 14.58 12.69 -2.45
C THR A 65 15.58 11.57 -2.73
N PHE A 66 16.06 11.38 -3.96
CA PHE A 66 16.98 10.28 -4.32
C PHE A 66 18.47 10.62 -4.11
N ARG A 67 18.81 11.27 -2.99
CA ARG A 67 20.22 11.63 -2.69
C ARG A 67 20.97 10.56 -1.90
N TYR A 68 20.26 9.85 -1.03
CA TYR A 68 20.80 8.76 -0.23
C TYR A 68 19.92 7.53 -0.36
N ARG A 69 20.56 6.37 -0.46
CA ARG A 69 19.93 5.06 -0.45
C ARG A 69 20.38 4.29 0.79
N HIS A 70 19.41 3.74 1.51
CA HIS A 70 19.64 2.77 2.57
C HIS A 70 19.12 1.41 2.13
N GLU A 71 19.90 0.36 2.33
CA GLU A 71 19.38 -1.02 2.24
C GLU A 71 18.47 -1.28 3.44
N VAL A 72 17.28 -1.80 3.20
CA VAL A 72 16.35 -2.23 4.25
C VAL A 72 16.51 -3.74 4.43
N LYS A 73 16.91 -4.15 5.62
CA LYS A 73 16.99 -5.56 5.98
C LYS A 73 15.79 -5.92 6.84
N ILE A 74 15.02 -6.90 6.40
CA ILE A 74 13.95 -7.49 7.20
C ILE A 74 14.59 -8.43 8.21
N LEU A 75 14.29 -8.21 9.49
CA LEU A 75 14.80 -9.00 10.61
C LEU A 75 13.81 -10.09 11.02
N ASP A 76 12.51 -9.84 10.84
CA ASP A 76 11.43 -10.77 11.15
C ASP A 76 10.31 -10.58 10.11
N ASP A 77 10.24 -11.51 9.16
CA ASP A 77 9.24 -11.52 8.10
C ASP A 77 7.91 -12.17 8.51
N SER A 78 7.90 -12.94 9.60
CA SER A 78 6.69 -13.60 10.12
C SER A 78 5.61 -12.61 10.56
N ARG A 79 6.02 -11.37 10.85
CA ARG A 79 5.16 -10.25 11.24
C ARG A 79 4.78 -9.36 10.06
N ILE A 80 5.16 -9.69 8.83
CA ILE A 80 4.84 -8.89 7.63
C ILE A 80 3.72 -9.57 6.84
N LEU A 81 2.73 -8.78 6.44
CA LEU A 81 1.73 -9.20 5.47
C LEU A 81 2.29 -9.09 4.05
N PHE A 82 2.36 -10.20 3.33
CA PHE A 82 2.77 -10.21 1.92
C PHE A 82 1.54 -10.32 1.02
N LEU A 83 1.46 -9.46 0.00
CA LEU A 83 0.46 -9.51 -1.07
C LEU A 83 1.16 -9.80 -2.42
N PRO A 84 1.53 -11.07 -2.70
CA PRO A 84 2.30 -11.43 -3.89
C PRO A 84 1.48 -11.64 -5.16
N SER A 85 0.15 -11.58 -5.09
CA SER A 85 -0.72 -11.84 -6.23
C SER A 85 -1.96 -10.94 -6.22
N ALA A 86 -2.69 -10.94 -7.35
CA ALA A 86 -3.97 -10.26 -7.43
C ALA A 86 -4.98 -10.86 -6.45
N GLU A 87 -4.96 -12.19 -6.29
CA GLU A 87 -5.81 -12.94 -5.38
C GLU A 87 -5.54 -12.55 -3.91
N ASP A 88 -4.27 -12.34 -3.54
CA ASP A 88 -3.93 -11.89 -2.19
C ASP A 88 -4.39 -10.45 -1.93
N ILE A 89 -4.31 -9.57 -2.94
CA ILE A 89 -4.85 -8.20 -2.88
C ILE A 89 -6.37 -8.23 -2.71
N ASP A 90 -7.06 -9.11 -3.43
CA ASP A 90 -8.50 -9.29 -3.34
C ASP A 90 -8.89 -9.79 -1.94
N ALA A 91 -8.24 -10.85 -1.45
CA ALA A 91 -8.49 -11.42 -0.13
C ALA A 91 -8.19 -10.44 1.01
N PHE A 92 -7.11 -9.65 0.89
CA PHE A 92 -6.81 -8.57 1.83
C PHE A 92 -7.90 -7.51 1.83
N THR A 93 -8.36 -7.09 0.66
CA THR A 93 -9.42 -6.09 0.53
C THR A 93 -10.74 -6.61 1.08
N GLU A 94 -11.08 -7.88 0.85
CA GLU A 94 -12.27 -8.51 1.44
C GLU A 94 -12.19 -8.55 2.98
N THR A 95 -11.00 -8.83 3.53
CA THR A 95 -10.80 -8.95 4.98
C THR A 95 -10.82 -7.60 5.70
N TYR A 96 -10.05 -6.62 5.21
CA TYR A 96 -9.80 -5.35 5.90
C TYR A 96 -10.45 -4.14 5.25
N GLY A 97 -10.99 -4.29 4.04
CA GLY A 97 -11.78 -3.26 3.39
C GLY A 97 -13.09 -3.05 4.13
N ARG A 98 -13.49 -1.79 4.26
CA ARG A 98 -14.80 -1.39 4.76
C ARG A 98 -15.47 -0.44 3.79
N ASP A 99 -16.72 -0.77 3.50
CA ASP A 99 -17.59 0.08 2.72
C ASP A 99 -18.31 1.07 3.66
N PHE A 100 -17.83 2.30 3.67
CA PHE A 100 -18.50 3.40 4.39
C PHE A 100 -19.61 4.05 3.57
N SER A 101 -19.86 3.62 2.32
CA SER A 101 -20.89 4.20 1.46
C SER A 101 -22.30 4.08 2.05
N SER A 102 -22.54 3.05 2.86
CA SER A 102 -23.76 2.86 3.64
C SER A 102 -23.95 3.88 4.78
N ARG A 103 -22.88 4.55 5.23
CA ARG A 103 -22.87 5.57 6.30
C ARG A 103 -22.76 7.00 5.78
N LEU A 104 -22.55 7.19 4.48
CA LEU A 104 -22.58 8.51 3.86
C LEU A 104 -24.03 8.99 3.81
N ARG A 105 -24.35 10.07 4.55
CA ARG A 105 -25.61 10.81 4.34
C ARG A 105 -25.51 11.57 3.02
N ILE A 106 -26.22 11.07 2.03
CA ILE A 106 -26.39 11.70 0.73
C ILE A 106 -27.32 12.91 0.92
N ILE A 107 -26.99 14.07 0.33
CA ILE A 107 -27.95 15.16 0.16
C ILE A 107 -28.93 14.68 -0.92
N GLN A 108 -30.14 14.32 -0.51
CA GLN A 108 -31.14 13.63 -1.34
C GLN A 108 -32.09 14.59 -2.05
N ASP A 109 -31.69 15.83 -2.39
CA ASP A 109 -32.57 16.67 -3.20
C ASP A 109 -32.66 16.05 -4.61
N PRO A 110 -33.86 15.62 -5.06
CA PRO A 110 -34.03 15.04 -6.38
C PRO A 110 -33.60 16.00 -7.51
N ALA A 111 -33.67 17.31 -7.29
CA ALA A 111 -33.22 18.32 -8.24
C ALA A 111 -31.68 18.32 -8.40
N ASP A 112 -30.94 18.14 -7.31
CA ASP A 112 -29.48 18.06 -7.34
C ASP A 112 -29.02 16.77 -8.04
N VAL A 113 -29.71 15.65 -7.80
CA VAL A 113 -29.42 14.37 -8.44
C VAL A 113 -29.67 14.44 -9.95
N GLU A 114 -30.76 15.08 -10.38
CA GLU A 114 -31.11 15.21 -11.78
C GLU A 114 -30.23 16.23 -12.52
N ALA A 115 -29.89 17.35 -11.87
CA ALA A 115 -28.92 18.32 -12.40
C ALA A 115 -27.53 17.69 -12.58
N PHE A 116 -27.07 16.93 -11.60
CA PHE A 116 -25.80 16.21 -11.67
C PHE A 116 -25.78 15.13 -12.76
N SER A 117 -26.83 14.32 -12.85
CA SER A 117 -26.94 13.26 -13.86
C SER A 117 -27.00 13.83 -15.28
N ARG A 118 -27.68 14.98 -15.48
CA ARG A 118 -27.69 15.72 -16.75
C ARG A 118 -26.31 16.31 -17.09
N ALA A 119 -25.57 16.77 -16.10
CA ALA A 119 -24.25 17.37 -16.30
C ALA A 119 -23.14 16.33 -16.58
N TYR A 120 -23.20 15.14 -15.98
CA TYR A 120 -22.08 14.18 -15.97
C TYR A 120 -22.38 12.79 -16.56
N GLY A 121 -23.64 12.49 -16.92
CA GLY A 121 -24.00 11.47 -17.91
C GLY A 121 -23.40 10.07 -17.73
N ARG A 122 -23.33 9.53 -16.51
CA ARG A 122 -23.15 8.10 -16.17
C ARG A 122 -23.71 7.86 -14.77
N ASP A 123 -24.00 6.59 -14.41
CA ASP A 123 -24.28 6.19 -13.03
C ASP A 123 -23.00 6.29 -12.18
N LEU A 124 -22.59 7.54 -11.95
CA LEU A 124 -21.44 7.90 -11.15
C LEU A 124 -21.68 7.50 -9.69
N TRP A 125 -22.92 7.25 -9.26
CA TRP A 125 -23.23 6.84 -7.90
C TRP A 125 -22.86 5.39 -7.63
N ALA A 126 -23.17 4.46 -8.55
CA ALA A 126 -22.68 3.09 -8.46
C ALA A 126 -21.15 3.03 -8.56
N GLU A 127 -20.56 3.89 -9.40
CA GLU A 127 -19.11 3.96 -9.58
C GLU A 127 -18.38 4.63 -8.41
N ILE A 128 -18.93 5.69 -7.82
CA ILE A 128 -18.49 6.33 -6.56
C ILE A 128 -18.63 5.32 -5.44
N ARG A 129 -19.77 4.61 -5.29
CA ARG A 129 -19.87 3.55 -4.29
C ARG A 129 -18.76 2.52 -4.49
N ARG A 130 -18.56 1.99 -5.70
CA ARG A 130 -17.49 1.04 -5.99
C ARG A 130 -16.08 1.58 -5.74
N GLN A 131 -15.80 2.85 -6.06
CA GLN A 131 -14.48 3.46 -5.88
C GLN A 131 -14.22 3.88 -4.43
N PHE A 132 -15.23 4.34 -3.69
CA PHE A 132 -15.15 4.73 -2.28
C PHE A 132 -15.43 3.57 -1.30
N ALA A 133 -15.84 2.38 -1.79
CA ALA A 133 -16.26 1.23 -0.98
C ALA A 133 -15.14 0.46 -0.26
N SER A 134 -13.88 0.91 -0.27
CA SER A 134 -12.83 0.15 0.39
C SER A 134 -11.73 1.05 0.93
N PHE A 135 -12.03 1.70 2.06
CA PHE A 135 -10.98 2.14 2.97
C PHE A 135 -10.48 0.91 3.72
N ILE A 136 -9.16 0.79 3.84
CA ILE A 136 -8.55 -0.24 4.67
C ILE A 136 -8.55 0.26 6.11
N LEU A 137 -9.06 -0.56 7.03
CA LEU A 137 -8.87 -0.32 8.46
C LEU A 137 -7.46 -0.69 8.87
N TRP A 138 -6.50 0.20 8.59
CA TRP A 138 -5.08 -0.03 8.88
C TRP A 138 -4.81 -0.32 10.36
N GLN A 139 -5.64 0.17 11.27
CA GLN A 139 -5.58 -0.17 12.69
C GLN A 139 -5.78 -1.68 12.91
N GLU A 140 -6.80 -2.30 12.30
CA GLU A 140 -7.03 -3.75 12.41
C GLU A 140 -5.88 -4.54 11.77
N VAL A 141 -5.30 -4.05 10.68
CA VAL A 141 -4.12 -4.66 10.06
C VAL A 141 -2.93 -4.61 11.01
N ALA A 142 -2.71 -3.47 11.67
CA ALA A 142 -1.59 -3.25 12.59
C ALA A 142 -1.71 -4.01 13.92
N GLU A 143 -2.90 -4.48 14.30
CA GLU A 143 -3.07 -5.40 15.43
C GLU A 143 -2.46 -6.78 15.17
N ARG A 144 -2.32 -7.17 13.89
CA ARG A 144 -1.87 -8.51 13.49
C ARG A 144 -0.49 -8.51 12.84
N TYR A 145 -0.17 -7.45 12.12
CA TYR A 145 1.05 -7.32 11.36
C TYR A 145 1.84 -6.08 11.79
N SER A 146 3.10 -6.05 11.42
CA SER A 146 4.07 -4.97 11.70
C SER A 146 4.44 -4.19 10.44
N GLY A 147 3.96 -4.65 9.30
CA GLY A 147 4.12 -4.03 8.00
C GLY A 147 3.42 -4.82 6.91
N ILE A 148 3.44 -4.25 5.72
CA ILE A 148 2.88 -4.83 4.50
C ILE A 148 3.89 -4.71 3.35
N ILE A 149 3.98 -5.74 2.53
CA ILE A 149 4.74 -5.75 1.27
C ILE A 149 3.79 -6.10 0.12
N VAL A 150 3.80 -5.27 -0.91
CA VAL A 150 3.09 -5.50 -2.18
C VAL A 150 4.14 -5.69 -3.28
N ALA A 151 4.35 -6.93 -3.73
CA ALA A 151 5.27 -7.24 -4.81
C ALA A 151 4.97 -8.61 -5.44
N PRO A 152 4.84 -8.71 -6.78
CA PRO A 152 4.92 -7.63 -7.76
C PRO A 152 3.71 -6.69 -7.72
N TYR A 153 3.83 -5.52 -8.36
CA TYR A 153 2.71 -4.59 -8.51
C TYR A 153 1.66 -5.10 -9.50
N CYS A 154 0.40 -5.15 -9.09
CA CYS A 154 -0.72 -5.59 -9.93
C CYS A 154 -1.49 -4.39 -10.49
N ARG A 155 -1.09 -3.89 -11.66
CA ARG A 155 -1.74 -2.73 -12.30
C ARG A 155 -3.24 -2.89 -12.47
N ALA A 156 -3.73 -4.10 -12.79
CA ALA A 156 -5.16 -4.35 -12.96
C ALA A 156 -5.96 -3.97 -11.70
N ARG A 157 -5.43 -4.25 -10.50
CA ARG A 157 -6.09 -3.92 -9.22
C ARG A 157 -6.02 -2.46 -8.84
N SER A 158 -5.10 -1.69 -9.42
CA SER A 158 -5.08 -0.23 -9.24
C SER A 158 -6.30 0.46 -9.86
N HIS A 159 -6.95 -0.17 -10.85
CA HIS A 159 -8.21 0.33 -11.41
C HIS A 159 -9.45 -0.22 -10.67
N THR A 160 -9.25 -1.17 -9.75
CA THR A 160 -10.32 -1.85 -9.01
C THR A 160 -10.47 -1.28 -7.60
N TYR A 161 -9.37 -1.08 -6.88
CA TYR A 161 -9.38 -0.68 -5.48
C TYR A 161 -8.70 0.66 -5.27
N LEU A 162 -9.44 1.63 -4.72
CA LEU A 162 -8.92 2.98 -4.48
C LEU A 162 -7.76 3.00 -3.46
N TRP A 163 -7.81 2.16 -2.43
CA TRP A 163 -6.69 2.04 -1.48
C TRP A 163 -5.39 1.58 -2.17
N TYR A 164 -5.52 0.73 -3.20
CA TYR A 164 -4.40 0.19 -3.96
C TYR A 164 -3.96 1.13 -5.11
N TYR A 165 -4.87 1.94 -5.65
CA TYR A 165 -4.57 2.90 -6.72
C TYR A 165 -3.37 3.78 -6.39
N GLY A 166 -3.28 4.25 -5.14
CA GLY A 166 -2.20 5.10 -4.67
C GLY A 166 -0.85 4.39 -4.51
N TRP A 167 -0.78 3.05 -4.59
CA TRP A 167 0.48 2.31 -4.39
C TRP A 167 1.48 2.50 -5.54
N HIS A 168 0.97 2.66 -6.77
CA HIS A 168 1.66 2.98 -8.04
C HIS A 168 2.75 2.00 -8.54
N CYS A 169 3.45 1.31 -7.66
CA CYS A 169 4.53 0.38 -7.97
C CYS A 169 4.71 -0.64 -6.83
N ALA A 170 5.66 -1.57 -6.97
CA ALA A 170 6.00 -2.49 -5.89
C ALA A 170 6.66 -1.68 -4.76
N SER A 171 6.16 -1.84 -3.54
CA SER A 171 6.69 -1.15 -2.36
C SER A 171 6.19 -1.81 -1.08
N GLY A 172 6.86 -1.52 0.03
CA GLY A 172 6.43 -1.93 1.36
C GLY A 172 6.36 -0.76 2.34
N CYS A 173 5.59 -0.97 3.40
CA CYS A 173 5.45 -0.04 4.51
C CYS A 173 5.54 -0.79 5.84
N ILE A 174 6.51 -0.44 6.69
CA ILE A 174 6.68 -1.01 8.03
C ILE A 174 6.29 0.00 9.09
N TRP A 175 5.34 -0.35 9.95
CA TRP A 175 4.90 0.49 11.07
C TRP A 175 5.45 0.06 12.42
N ASP A 176 6.07 -1.12 12.58
CA ASP A 176 6.93 -1.42 13.73
C ASP A 176 8.37 -1.55 13.27
N THR A 177 9.19 -0.54 13.55
CA THR A 177 10.57 -0.49 13.05
C THR A 177 11.51 -1.46 13.76
N SER A 178 11.06 -2.17 14.79
CA SER A 178 11.87 -3.20 15.46
C SER A 178 12.16 -4.41 14.58
N ILE A 179 11.33 -4.65 13.55
CA ILE A 179 11.46 -5.80 12.63
C ILE A 179 12.33 -5.50 11.39
N ILE A 180 12.93 -4.31 11.31
CA ILE A 180 13.81 -3.93 10.20
C ILE A 180 15.10 -3.25 10.68
N HIS A 181 16.09 -3.24 9.80
CA HIS A 181 17.32 -2.48 9.97
C HIS A 181 17.64 -1.69 8.70
N LEU A 182 18.03 -0.42 8.86
CA LEU A 182 18.60 0.37 7.76
C LEU A 182 20.12 0.25 7.75
N GLY A 183 20.65 -0.25 6.63
CA GLY A 183 22.08 -0.25 6.35
C GLY A 183 22.67 1.17 6.29
N LYS A 184 24.00 1.25 6.22
CA LYS A 184 24.72 2.53 6.13
C LYS A 184 24.23 3.34 4.90
N PRO A 185 24.01 4.65 5.04
CA PRO A 185 23.61 5.51 3.93
C PRO A 185 24.65 5.47 2.81
N ARG A 186 24.21 5.22 1.58
CA ARG A 186 25.03 5.41 0.37
C ARG A 186 24.57 6.66 -0.34
N ARG A 187 25.48 7.63 -0.53
CA ARG A 187 25.19 8.82 -1.34
C ARG A 187 25.12 8.40 -2.81
N ILE A 188 24.07 8.82 -3.50
CA ILE A 188 23.89 8.58 -4.93
C ILE A 188 24.25 9.87 -5.66
N ALA A 189 25.09 9.76 -6.69
CA ALA A 189 25.41 10.88 -7.54
C ALA A 189 24.14 11.27 -8.30
N VAL A 190 23.76 12.56 -8.22
CA VAL A 190 22.67 13.09 -9.04
C VAL A 190 23.23 13.16 -10.46
N ALA A 191 22.61 12.43 -11.39
CA ALA A 191 22.91 12.50 -12.82
C ALA A 191 22.40 13.83 -13.40
#